data_AF-A0A210Q8X9-F1
#
_entry.id   AF-A0A210Q8X9-F1
#
_cell.length_a   1.000
_cell.length_b   1.000
_cell.length_c   1.000
_cell.angle_alpha   90.00
_cell.angle_beta   90.00
_cell.angle_gamma   90.00
#
_symmetry.space_group_name_H-M   'P 1'
#
loop_
_entity.id
_entity.type
_entity.pdbx_description
1 polymer ?
#
loop_
_entity_poly.entity_id
_entity_poly.type
_entity_poly.pdbx_seq_one_letter_code
_entity_poly.pdbx_strand_id
1 'polypeptide(L)'
;MRQTYISLVETNIYQSVLCLDESNIYQSFLCLDETNMYQSVLCLDETNIYQSFLCLDETTMYQSVLCLDKTNIYQSALCLDETNIYQSFLCLDEANM
;
A
#
# COMPACT_ATOMS: atom_id res chain seq x y z
N MET A 1 -22.30 -4.88 1.22
CA MET A 1 -21.03 -4.19 0.91
C MET A 1 -21.24 -2.72 1.19
N ARG A 2 -20.43 -2.15 2.09
CA ARG A 2 -20.64 -0.81 2.63
C ARG A 2 -19.79 0.19 1.85
N GLN A 3 -20.44 1.26 1.40
CA GLN A 3 -19.77 2.44 0.88
C GLN A 3 -19.85 3.51 1.95
N THR A 4 -18.72 4.09 2.31
CA THR A 4 -18.62 5.17 3.29
C THR A 4 -17.75 6.28 2.74
N TYR A 5 -17.83 7.45 3.37
CA TYR A 5 -16.87 8.51 3.09
C TYR A 5 -15.64 8.35 3.98
N ILE A 6 -15.87 8.10 5.27
CA ILE A 6 -14.84 7.78 6.27
C ILE A 6 -15.27 6.47 6.94
N SER A 7 -14.32 5.56 7.09
CA SER A 7 -14.44 4.37 7.92
C SER A 7 -13.43 4.43 9.07
N LEU A 8 -13.85 3.94 10.22
CA LEU A 8 -13.05 3.88 11.44
C LEU A 8 -13.32 2.53 12.10
N VAL A 9 -12.30 1.69 12.20
CA VAL A 9 -12.34 0.43 12.99
C VAL A 9 -13.49 -0.50 12.59
N GLU A 10 -13.54 -0.89 11.32
CA GLU A 10 -14.38 -1.98 10.82
C GLU A 10 -13.52 -3.14 10.28
N THR A 11 -14.19 -4.24 9.95
CA THR A 11 -13.49 -5.47 9.53
C THR A 11 -13.40 -5.61 8.03
N ASN A 12 -14.35 -5.01 7.29
CA ASN A 12 -14.52 -5.18 5.86
C ASN A 12 -15.18 -3.96 5.23
N ILE A 13 -14.41 -3.24 4.42
CA ILE A 13 -14.88 -2.08 3.67
C ILE A 13 -14.84 -2.38 2.19
N TYR A 14 -15.97 -2.13 1.51
CA TYR A 14 -16.01 -2.28 0.07
C TYR A 14 -15.46 -1.05 -0.63
N GLN A 15 -15.82 0.13 -0.14
CA GLN A 15 -15.32 1.39 -0.70
C GLN A 15 -15.36 2.49 0.36
N SER A 16 -14.27 3.22 0.52
CA SER A 16 -14.22 4.45 1.29
C SER A 16 -13.40 5.53 0.57
N VAL A 17 -13.46 6.77 1.04
CA VAL A 17 -12.44 7.77 0.70
C VAL A 17 -11.28 7.67 1.68
N LEU A 18 -11.59 7.50 2.96
CA LEU A 18 -10.61 7.34 4.02
C LEU A 18 -10.95 6.13 4.87
N CYS A 19 -9.97 5.27 5.09
CA CYS A 19 -10.01 4.19 6.07
C CYS A 19 -8.91 4.40 7.11
N LEU A 20 -9.16 3.91 8.32
CA LEU A 20 -8.23 3.92 9.43
C LEU A 20 -8.51 2.70 10.31
N ASP A 21 -7.45 1.96 10.65
CA ASP A 21 -7.48 0.84 11.60
C ASP A 21 -8.48 -0.29 11.24
N GLU A 22 -8.63 -0.61 9.96
CA GLU A 22 -9.45 -1.67 9.40
C GLU A 22 -8.65 -2.93 9.06
N SER A 23 -9.36 -4.05 8.93
CA SER A 23 -8.72 -5.32 8.57
C SER A 23 -8.64 -5.58 7.07
N ASN A 24 -9.70 -5.26 6.31
CA ASN A 24 -9.78 -5.56 4.88
C ASN A 24 -10.54 -4.47 4.12
N ILE A 25 -9.90 -3.89 3.11
CA ILE A 25 -10.51 -2.86 2.28
C ILE A 25 -10.31 -3.21 0.81
N TYR A 26 -11.42 -3.19 0.08
CA TYR A 26 -11.41 -3.45 -1.35
C TYR A 26 -10.95 -2.22 -2.15
N GLN A 27 -11.48 -1.04 -1.84
CA GLN A 27 -11.09 0.21 -2.49
C GLN A 27 -11.07 1.37 -1.49
N SER A 28 -10.01 2.18 -1.52
CA SER A 28 -9.97 3.47 -0.85
C SER A 28 -9.21 4.51 -1.67
N PHE A 29 -9.38 5.78 -1.34
CA PHE A 29 -8.44 6.80 -1.78
C PHE A 29 -7.21 6.81 -0.86
N LEU A 30 -7.44 6.83 0.45
CA LEU A 30 -6.41 6.85 1.49
C LEU A 30 -6.67 5.77 2.54
N CYS A 31 -5.64 5.02 2.89
CA CYS A 31 -5.65 4.00 3.94
C CYS A 31 -4.46 4.16 4.87
N LEU A 32 -4.71 3.89 6.15
CA LEU A 32 -3.75 4.03 7.23
C LEU A 32 -3.94 2.86 8.20
N ASP A 33 -2.85 2.20 8.55
CA ASP A 33 -2.81 1.16 9.58
C ASP A 33 -3.74 -0.04 9.29
N GLU A 34 -3.78 -0.54 8.05
CA GLU A 34 -4.65 -1.65 7.66
C GLU A 34 -3.87 -2.97 7.42
N THR A 35 -4.59 -4.09 7.50
CA THR A 35 -3.96 -5.40 7.26
C THR A 35 -3.91 -5.76 5.78
N ASN A 36 -5.03 -5.59 5.05
CA ASN A 36 -5.14 -5.99 3.65
C ASN A 36 -5.87 -4.95 2.81
N MET A 37 -5.18 -4.50 1.76
CA MET A 37 -5.62 -3.48 0.84
C MET A 37 -5.60 -4.03 -0.59
N TYR A 38 -6.77 -4.06 -1.25
CA TYR A 38 -6.81 -4.47 -2.64
C TYR A 38 -6.41 -3.31 -3.58
N GLN A 39 -7.03 -2.14 -3.43
CA GLN A 39 -6.72 -0.97 -4.24
C GLN A 39 -6.75 0.31 -3.41
N SER A 40 -5.70 1.11 -3.51
CA SER A 40 -5.67 2.48 -2.97
C SER A 40 -5.01 3.46 -3.94
N VAL A 41 -5.18 4.75 -3.69
CA VAL A 41 -4.27 5.76 -4.26
C VAL A 41 -3.08 5.94 -3.34
N LEU A 42 -3.33 6.03 -2.04
CA LEU A 42 -2.34 6.22 -0.99
C LEU A 42 -2.52 5.15 0.09
N CYS A 43 -1.44 4.49 0.47
CA CYS A 43 -1.36 3.58 1.60
C CYS A 43 -0.18 3.93 2.50
N LEU A 44 -0.42 3.85 3.81
CA LEU A 44 0.56 4.07 4.86
C LEU A 44 0.39 2.96 5.90
N ASP A 45 1.48 2.32 6.29
CA ASP A 45 1.57 1.39 7.43
C ASP A 45 0.62 0.18 7.31
N GLU A 46 0.63 -0.44 6.14
CA GLU A 46 -0.11 -1.63 5.72
C GLU A 46 0.72 -2.92 5.73
N THR A 47 0.06 -4.06 5.99
CA THR A 47 0.75 -5.35 5.84
C THR A 47 0.83 -5.83 4.39
N ASN A 48 -0.30 -5.82 3.67
CA ASN A 48 -0.39 -6.36 2.30
C ASN A 48 -1.19 -5.43 1.39
N ILE A 49 -0.58 -5.02 0.28
CA ILE A 49 -1.25 -4.24 -0.77
C ILE A 49 -1.15 -4.96 -2.11
N TYR A 50 -2.28 -5.08 -2.78
CA TYR A 50 -2.30 -5.56 -4.16
C TYR A 50 -1.95 -4.44 -5.15
N GLN A 51 -2.61 -3.29 -5.07
CA GLN A 51 -2.36 -2.15 -5.95
C GLN A 51 -2.42 -0.81 -5.21
N SER A 52 -1.40 0.03 -5.41
CA SER A 52 -1.41 1.42 -4.96
C SER A 52 -0.76 2.35 -5.99
N PHE A 53 -1.07 3.64 -5.97
CA PHE A 53 -0.25 4.62 -6.66
C PHE A 53 1.01 4.94 -5.84
N LEU A 54 0.85 5.24 -4.55
CA LEU A 54 1.92 5.55 -3.61
C LEU A 54 1.74 4.76 -2.30
N CYS A 55 2.85 4.22 -1.82
CA CYS A 55 2.85 3.18 -0.81
C CYS A 55 4.06 3.39 0.13
N LEU A 56 3.82 3.61 1.43
CA LEU A 56 4.85 3.96 2.44
C LEU A 56 4.84 2.97 3.61
N ASP A 57 5.99 2.40 3.97
CA ASP A 57 6.20 1.46 5.09
C ASP A 57 5.28 0.20 5.14
N GLU A 58 5.43 -0.73 4.16
CA GLU A 58 4.65 -1.99 4.11
C GLU A 58 5.57 -3.20 4.14
N THR A 59 4.99 -4.32 4.55
CA THR A 59 5.64 -5.63 4.39
C THR A 59 5.62 -6.13 2.95
N THR A 60 4.45 -6.14 2.29
CA THR A 60 4.29 -6.76 0.96
C THR A 60 3.46 -5.92 0.01
N MET A 61 3.98 -5.70 -1.20
CA MET A 61 3.34 -4.90 -2.23
C MET A 61 3.43 -5.61 -3.60
N TYR A 62 2.30 -5.81 -4.26
CA TYR A 62 2.27 -6.45 -5.58
C TYR A 62 2.53 -5.47 -6.73
N GLN A 63 1.76 -4.39 -6.84
CA GLN A 63 1.95 -3.36 -7.86
C GLN A 63 1.84 -1.93 -7.32
N SER A 64 2.85 -1.10 -7.61
CA SER A 64 2.80 0.33 -7.33
C SER A 64 3.42 1.18 -8.44
N VAL A 65 3.14 2.47 -8.39
CA VAL A 65 3.94 3.45 -9.15
C VAL A 65 5.15 3.87 -8.32
N LEU A 66 4.92 4.17 -7.04
CA LEU A 66 5.93 4.61 -6.09
C LEU A 66 5.87 3.73 -4.83
N CYS A 67 7.01 3.20 -4.43
CA CYS A 67 7.19 2.53 -3.14
C CYS A 67 8.39 3.09 -2.39
N LEU A 68 8.20 3.25 -1.08
CA LEU A 68 9.20 3.66 -0.12
C LEU A 68 9.16 2.69 1.07
N ASP A 69 10.33 2.28 1.55
CA ASP A 69 10.54 1.52 2.78
C ASP A 69 9.75 0.21 2.86
N LYS A 70 9.83 -0.67 1.85
CA LYS A 70 9.16 -1.99 1.87
C LYS A 70 10.13 -3.16 2.01
N THR A 71 9.56 -4.25 2.53
CA THR A 71 10.29 -5.52 2.59
C THR A 71 10.23 -6.28 1.26
N ASN A 72 9.06 -6.36 0.61
CA ASN A 72 8.88 -7.14 -0.61
C ASN A 72 7.99 -6.43 -1.64
N ILE A 73 8.52 -6.25 -2.85
CA ILE A 73 7.85 -5.64 -4.00
C ILE A 73 7.90 -6.57 -5.20
N TYR A 74 6.73 -6.84 -5.80
CA TYR A 74 6.70 -7.57 -7.07
C TYR A 74 6.97 -6.64 -8.25
N GLN A 75 6.24 -5.53 -8.38
CA GLN A 75 6.39 -4.57 -9.48
C GLN A 75 6.23 -3.13 -9.01
N SER A 76 7.20 -2.27 -9.31
CA SER A 76 7.07 -0.82 -9.15
C SER A 76 7.63 -0.06 -10.34
N ALA A 77 7.20 1.19 -10.56
CA ALA A 77 7.95 2.09 -11.43
C ALA A 77 9.19 2.63 -10.69
N LEU A 78 9.02 3.16 -9.48
CA LEU A 78 10.11 3.72 -8.67
C LEU A 78 10.08 3.09 -7.26
N CYS A 79 11.25 2.67 -6.81
CA CYS A 79 11.49 2.09 -5.48
C CYS A 79 12.59 2.85 -4.75
N LEU A 80 12.39 3.06 -3.44
CA LEU A 80 13.37 3.65 -2.54
C LEU A 80 13.47 2.82 -1.25
N ASP A 81 14.69 2.45 -0.87
CA ASP A 81 15.01 1.78 0.40
C ASP A 81 14.25 0.46 0.61
N GLU A 82 14.35 -0.40 -0.39
CA GLU A 82 13.59 -1.64 -0.50
C GLU A 82 14.47 -2.88 -0.30
N THR A 83 13.99 -3.86 0.47
CA THR A 83 14.79 -5.07 0.73
C THR A 83 14.76 -6.07 -0.45
N ASN A 84 13.59 -6.35 -1.03
CA ASN A 84 13.44 -7.29 -2.14
C ASN A 84 12.51 -6.72 -3.22
N ILE A 85 13.02 -6.57 -4.44
CA ILE A 85 12.25 -6.15 -5.61
C ILE A 85 12.39 -7.17 -6.73
N TYR A 86 11.27 -7.66 -7.24
CA TYR A 86 11.27 -8.54 -8.42
C TYR A 86 11.45 -7.74 -9.72
N GLN A 87 10.74 -6.61 -9.87
CA GLN A 87 10.85 -5.74 -11.03
C GLN A 87 10.64 -4.27 -10.66
N SER A 88 11.57 -3.41 -11.06
CA SER A 88 11.40 -1.95 -11.03
C SER A 88 11.95 -1.28 -12.29
N PHE A 89 11.45 -0.09 -12.62
CA PHE A 89 12.05 0.75 -13.65
C PHE A 89 13.25 1.53 -13.09
N LEU A 90 13.14 2.06 -11.87
CA LEU A 90 14.23 2.66 -11.12
C LEU A 90 14.21 2.16 -9.68
N CYS A 91 15.39 1.89 -9.14
CA CYS A 91 15.59 1.55 -7.73
C CYS A 91 16.71 2.45 -7.18
N LEU A 92 16.40 3.17 -6.12
CA LEU A 92 17.39 3.89 -5.32
C LEU A 92 17.48 3.18 -3.97
N ASP A 93 18.69 2.92 -3.52
CA ASP A 93 18.96 2.24 -2.27
C ASP A 93 20.10 3.00 -1.58
N GLU A 94 19.92 3.37 -0.30
CA GLU A 94 20.95 3.99 0.52
C GLU A 94 22.26 3.18 0.54
N ALA A 95 22.23 1.87 0.25
CA ALA A 95 23.43 1.03 0.17
C ALA A 95 24.39 1.35 -1.00
N ASN A 96 24.01 2.20 -1.96
CA ASN A 96 24.83 2.55 -3.15
C ASN A 96 25.32 4.02 -3.19
N MET A 97 25.38 4.73 -2.05
CA MET A 97 26.01 6.07 -1.94
C MET A 97 27.34 6.04 -1.18
#